data_AF-A0A973AI39-F1
#
_entry.id   AF-A0A973AI39-F1
#
_cell.length_a   1.000
_cell.length_b   1.000
_cell.length_c   1.000
_cell.angle_alpha   90.00
_cell.angle_beta   90.00
_cell.angle_gamma   90.00
#
_symmetry.space_group_name_H-M   'P 1'
#
loop_
_entity.id
_entity.type
_entity.pdbx_description
1 polymer ?
#
loop_
_entity_poly.entity_id
_entity_poly.type
_entity_poly.pdbx_seq_one_letter_code
_entity_poly.pdbx_strand_id
1 'polypeptide(L)' 'MRYIVMIAALVAFAFQARADERVPRVTDPLVRKECGACHMAFQPAFLPAKSWDKMLGELSNHFGEDASLPADQVSAIRAY' A
#
# COMPACT_ATOMS: atom_id res chain seq x y z
N MET A 1 -9.80 -34.70 26.70
CA MET A 1 -10.00 -35.05 25.28
C MET A 1 -10.81 -34.00 24.52
N ARG A 2 -12.05 -33.67 24.92
CA ARG A 2 -12.94 -32.75 24.19
C ARG A 2 -12.35 -31.35 23.96
N TYR A 3 -11.71 -30.77 24.97
CA TYR A 3 -11.04 -29.46 24.86
C TYR A 3 -9.80 -29.47 23.96
N ILE A 4 -9.05 -30.58 23.95
CA ILE A 4 -7.85 -30.72 23.09
C ILE A 4 -8.27 -30.76 21.62
N VAL A 5 -9.34 -31.49 21.30
CA VAL A 5 -9.90 -31.54 19.93
C VAL A 5 -10.40 -30.16 19.49
N MET A 6 -11.08 -29.41 20.37
CA MET A 6 -11.54 -28.05 20.04
C MET A 6 -10.38 -27.07 19.85
N ILE A 7 -9.34 -27.12 20.68
CA ILE A 7 -8.17 -26.25 20.54
C ILE A 7 -7.41 -26.57 19.25
N ALA A 8 -7.20 -27.85 18.94
CA ALA A 8 -6.55 -28.25 17.70
C ALA A 8 -7.32 -27.79 16.45
N ALA A 9 -8.66 -27.90 16.48
CA ALA A 9 -9.51 -27.41 15.40
C ALA A 9 -9.42 -25.88 15.22
N LEU A 10 -9.39 -25.11 16.32
CA LEU A 10 -9.26 -23.65 16.27
C LEU A 10 -7.90 -23.20 15.73
N VAL A 11 -6.81 -23.86 16.13
CA VAL A 11 -5.45 -23.57 15.63
C VAL A 11 -5.33 -23.88 14.14
N ALA A 12 -5.90 -25.01 13.69
CA ALA A 12 -5.92 -25.37 12.26
C ALA A 12 -6.72 -24.37 11.41
N PHE A 13 -7.81 -23.81 11.95
CA PHE A 13 -8.63 -22.81 11.26
C PHE A 13 -7.93 -21.46 11.13
N ALA A 14 -7.20 -21.04 12.17
CA ALA A 14 -6.41 -19.81 12.14
C ALA A 14 -5.25 -19.83 11.13
N PHE A 15 -4.73 -21.01 10.79
CA PHE A 15 -3.63 -21.16 9.82
C PHE A 15 -4.03 -20.79 8.37
N GLN A 16 -5.33 -20.77 8.06
CA GLN A 16 -5.86 -20.35 6.75
C GLN A 16 -6.01 -18.81 6.64
N ALA A 17 -5.85 -18.06 7.72
CA ALA A 17 -5.88 -16.60 7.69
C ALA A 17 -4.53 -16.03 7.23
N ARG A 18 -4.09 -16.38 6.01
CA ARG A 18 -3.00 -15.67 5.33
C ARG A 18 -3.60 -14.45 4.65
N ALA A 19 -3.35 -13.26 5.20
CA ALA A 19 -3.56 -12.03 4.44
C ALA A 19 -2.71 -12.12 3.16
N ASP A 20 -3.31 -11.81 2.01
CA ASP A 20 -2.69 -12.04 0.69
C ASP A 20 -1.30 -11.38 0.60
N GLU A 21 -0.23 -12.18 0.72
CA GLU A 21 1.17 -11.73 0.61
C GLU A 21 1.55 -11.36 -0.83
N ARG A 22 0.65 -11.54 -1.81
CA ARG A 22 0.95 -11.32 -3.23
C ARG A 22 1.32 -9.88 -3.57
N VAL A 23 0.93 -8.91 -2.75
CA VAL A 23 1.29 -7.50 -2.95
C VAL A 23 2.13 -7.00 -1.77
N PRO A 24 3.44 -6.76 -1.97
CA PRO A 24 4.31 -6.31 -0.89
C PRO A 24 3.86 -4.95 -0.36
N ARG A 25 4.04 -4.73 0.94
CA ARG A 25 3.76 -3.44 1.57
C ARG A 25 4.68 -2.35 0.99
N VAL A 26 4.21 -1.10 0.98
CA VAL A 26 5.07 0.05 0.69
C VAL A 26 6.08 0.19 1.82
N THR A 27 7.36 -0.04 1.51
CA THR A 27 8.48 0.03 2.46
C THR A 27 9.39 1.23 2.25
N ASP A 28 9.35 1.88 1.09
CA ASP A 28 10.16 3.07 0.82
C ASP A 28 9.77 4.22 1.79
N PRO A 29 10.72 4.79 2.56
CA PRO A 29 10.40 5.81 3.56
C PRO A 29 9.77 7.07 2.97
N LEU A 30 10.20 7.50 1.79
CA LEU A 30 9.67 8.69 1.13
C LEU A 30 8.23 8.45 0.66
N VAL A 31 7.99 7.36 -0.05
CA VAL A 31 6.64 7.00 -0.52
C VAL A 31 5.68 6.80 0.66
N ARG A 32 6.13 6.15 1.75
CA ARG A 32 5.33 5.98 2.96
C ARG A 32 4.96 7.31 3.61
N LYS A 33 5.90 8.26 3.64
CA LYS A 33 5.70 9.57 4.28
C LYS A 33 4.76 10.43 3.45
N GLU A 34 5.05 10.62 2.17
CA GLU A 34 4.33 11.56 1.33
C GLU A 34 3.00 10.99 0.83
N CYS A 35 2.99 9.77 0.27
CA CYS A 35 1.77 9.14 -0.25
C CYS A 35 0.89 8.51 0.85
N GLY A 36 1.35 8.53 2.10
CA GLY A 36 0.63 8.07 3.29
C GLY A 36 0.06 9.19 4.16
N ALA A 37 0.23 10.46 3.77
CA ALA A 37 -0.13 11.61 4.60
C ALA A 37 -1.65 11.80 4.76
N CYS A 38 -2.44 11.42 3.75
CA CYS A 38 -3.90 11.64 3.72
C CYS A 38 -4.71 10.33 3.69
N HIS A 39 -4.16 9.26 3.13
CA HIS A 39 -4.78 7.94 3.03
C HIS A 39 -3.71 6.85 3.17
N MET A 40 -4.10 5.58 3.06
CA MET A 40 -3.11 4.50 3.05
C MET A 40 -2.17 4.65 1.84
N ALA A 41 -0.87 4.44 2.02
CA ALA A 41 0.07 4.39 0.91
C ALA A 41 -0.25 3.17 0.03
N PHE A 42 -0.85 3.41 -1.13
CA PHE A 42 -1.24 2.37 -2.07
C PHE A 42 -0.01 1.75 -2.74
N GLN A 43 -0.06 0.44 -2.94
CA GLN A 43 1.02 -0.32 -3.53
C GLN A 43 1.13 -0.08 -5.04
N PRO A 44 2.35 0.03 -5.61
CA PRO A 44 2.52 0.28 -7.04
C PRO A 44 1.80 -0.75 -7.94
N ALA A 45 1.71 -2.00 -7.49
CA ALA A 45 1.05 -3.08 -8.24
C ALA A 45 -0.47 -2.92 -8.42
N PHE A 46 -1.12 -1.97 -7.74
CA PHE A 46 -2.56 -1.75 -7.87
C PHE A 46 -2.95 -1.03 -9.17
N LEU A 47 -2.00 -0.35 -9.83
CA LEU A 47 -2.26 0.37 -11.07
C LEU A 47 -1.10 0.22 -12.06
N PRO A 48 -1.37 0.27 -13.38
CA PRO A 48 -0.31 0.35 -14.39
C PRO A 48 0.52 1.64 -14.25
N ALA A 49 1.78 1.61 -14.66
CA ALA A 49 2.69 2.76 -14.62
C ALA A 49 2.09 4.06 -15.18
N LYS A 50 1.40 3.99 -16.34
CA LYS A 50 0.75 5.17 -16.95
C LYS A 50 -0.28 5.87 -16.05
N SER A 51 -0.94 5.12 -15.16
CA SER A 51 -1.90 5.69 -14.22
C SER A 51 -1.18 6.42 -13.10
N TRP A 52 -0.06 5.86 -12.62
CA TRP A 52 0.82 6.54 -11.66
C TRP A 52 1.44 7.81 -12.25
N ASP A 53 1.93 7.75 -13.50
CA ASP A 53 2.49 8.91 -14.19
C ASP A 53 1.49 10.07 -14.27
N LYS A 54 0.21 9.75 -14.54
CA LYS A 54 -0.86 10.75 -14.54
C LYS A 54 -1.06 11.35 -13.14
N MET A 55 -1.21 10.51 -12.11
CA MET A 55 -1.42 10.99 -10.74
C MET A 55 -0.27 11.85 -10.23
N LEU A 56 0.99 11.43 -10.48
CA LEU A 56 2.18 12.18 -10.09
C LEU A 56 2.37 13.47 -10.90
N GLY A 57 1.80 13.54 -12.11
CA GLY A 57 1.81 14.75 -12.95
C GLY A 57 0.75 15.80 -12.58
N GLU A 58 -0.28 15.42 -11.84
CA GLU A 58 -1.43 16.27 -11.51
C GLU A 58 -1.65 16.40 -9.99
N LEU A 59 -0.57 16.31 -9.19
CA LEU A 59 -0.66 16.32 -7.71
C LEU A 59 -1.33 17.58 -7.13
N SER A 60 -1.24 18.73 -7.80
CA SER A 60 -1.96 19.95 -7.37
C SER A 60 -3.49 19.85 -7.54
N ASN A 61 -3.99 18.78 -8.16
CA ASN A 61 -5.41 18.47 -8.36
C ASN A 61 -5.68 17.01 -7.98
N HIS A 62 -5.29 16.62 -6.77
CA HIS A 62 -5.35 15.26 -6.28
C HIS A 62 -6.66 15.00 -5.51
N PHE A 63 -7.74 14.72 -6.26
CA PHE A 63 -9.07 14.39 -5.71
C PHE A 63 -9.69 15.48 -4.82
N GLY A 64 -9.47 16.74 -5.17
CA GLY A 64 -9.97 17.91 -4.41
C GLY A 64 -8.97 18.48 -3.41
N GLU A 65 -7.80 17.86 -3.27
CA GLU A 65 -6.69 18.34 -2.43
C GLU A 65 -5.47 18.72 -3.30
N ASP A 66 -4.63 19.59 -2.76
CA ASP A 66 -3.29 19.86 -3.32
C ASP A 66 -2.27 18.98 -2.60
N ALA A 67 -1.82 17.93 -3.28
CA ALA A 67 -0.80 17.00 -2.83
C ALA A 67 0.56 17.28 -3.48
N SER A 68 0.81 18.51 -3.94
CA SER A 68 2.05 18.87 -4.63
C SER A 68 3.29 18.62 -3.75
N LEU A 69 4.34 18.14 -4.41
CA LEU A 69 5.63 17.82 -3.81
C LEU A 69 6.76 18.47 -4.60
N PRO A 70 7.93 18.71 -3.98
CA PRO A 70 9.14 19.10 -4.68
C PRO A 70 9.47 18.15 -5.85
N ALA A 71 9.96 18.70 -6.95
CA ALA A 71 10.16 17.95 -8.19
C ALA A 71 11.17 16.78 -8.05
N ASP A 72 12.15 16.91 -7.16
CA ASP A 72 13.09 15.85 -6.82
C ASP A 72 12.40 14.67 -6.12
N GLN A 73 11.46 14.96 -5.21
CA GLN A 73 10.67 13.91 -4.55
C GLN A 73 9.69 13.24 -5.51
N VAL A 74 9.02 14.00 -6.39
CA VAL A 74 8.16 13.43 -7.44
C VAL A 74 8.95 12.48 -8.33
N SER A 75 10.18 12.86 -8.69
CA SER A 75 11.06 12.02 -9.52
C SER A 75 11.49 10.75 -8.79
N ALA A 76 11.84 10.84 -7.51
CA ALA A 76 12.19 9.68 -6.69
C ALA A 76 10.99 8.72 -6.51
N ILE A 77 9.81 9.25 -6.22
CA ILE A 77 8.57 8.46 -6.06
C ILE A 77 8.18 7.79 -7.39
N ARG A 78 8.34 8.48 -8.53
CA ARG A 78 8.05 7.91 -9.86
C ARG A 78 8.96 6.72 -10.22
N ALA A 79 10.18 6.71 -9.71
CA ALA A 79 11.16 5.67 -10.00
C ALA A 79 11.02 4.42 -9.10
N TYR A 80 10.20 4.50 -8.05
CA TYR A 80 9.89 3.39 -7.14
C TYR A 80 8.79 2.48 -7.70
#